data_AF-A0A5K1EL96-F1
#
_entry.id   AF-A0A5K1EL96-F1
#
_cell.length_a   1.000
_cell.length_b   1.000
_cell.length_c   1.000
_cell.angle_alpha   90.00
_cell.angle_beta   90.00
_cell.angle_gamma   90.00
#
_symmetry.space_group_name_H-M   'P 1'
#
loop_
_entity.id
_entity.type
_entity.pdbx_description
1 polymer ?
#
loop_
_entity_poly.entity_id
_entity_poly.type
_entity_poly.pdbx_seq_one_letter_code
_entity_poly.pdbx_strand_id
1 'polypeptide(L)'
;MATFFSPLAFSLLLQLLLLAILPNPTTIFASKHLGFSIDLCHRDSSLSPLYDPSSTLAQRAEQEAPPSMLRSRSIASRFSNTTSVISSLVMAGPGEFLMKLSLGTPSSLYWAIIDAGSNLIWTTCRHCDNCHVKTPMFDPLQSSTYKNRRCSTSFCTELYDHRCTSDQLCCFRYSYRENSEVEGVLDFEMLLFDNGADTIKHEGIVFGSVHREDNPDSALP
;
A
#
# COMPACT_ATOMS: atom_id res chain seq x y z
N MET A 1 -81.30 0.74 0.51
CA MET A 1 -80.76 2.07 0.16
C MET A 1 -79.24 1.91 0.04
N ALA A 2 -78.74 1.65 -1.15
CA ALA A 2 -77.33 1.36 -1.38
C ALA A 2 -76.57 2.68 -1.57
N THR A 3 -75.67 2.99 -0.65
CA THR A 3 -74.80 4.17 -0.73
C THR A 3 -73.74 3.93 -1.80
N PHE A 4 -73.88 4.60 -2.94
CA PHE A 4 -72.83 4.65 -3.97
C PHE A 4 -71.66 5.47 -3.41
N PHE A 5 -70.53 4.82 -3.16
CA PHE A 5 -69.29 5.53 -2.86
C PHE A 5 -68.83 6.28 -4.12
N SER A 6 -68.54 7.57 -3.97
CA SER A 6 -68.08 8.42 -5.06
C SER A 6 -66.76 7.86 -5.64
N PRO A 7 -66.64 7.71 -6.97
CA PRO A 7 -65.42 7.19 -7.61
C PRO A 7 -64.19 8.06 -7.31
N LEU A 8 -64.41 9.35 -7.00
CA LEU A 8 -63.37 10.28 -6.57
C LEU A 8 -62.79 9.89 -5.19
N ALA A 9 -63.63 9.42 -4.26
CA ALA A 9 -63.18 9.02 -2.93
C ALA A 9 -62.30 7.76 -3.00
N PHE A 10 -62.64 6.81 -3.89
CA PHE A 10 -61.84 5.62 -4.11
C PHE A 10 -60.49 5.94 -4.76
N SER A 11 -60.48 6.82 -5.76
CA SER A 11 -59.24 7.30 -6.39
C SER A 11 -58.32 8.00 -5.40
N LEU A 12 -58.88 8.84 -4.52
CA LEU A 12 -58.10 9.57 -3.51
C LEU A 12 -57.51 8.62 -2.46
N LEU A 13 -58.30 7.63 -2.01
CA LEU A 13 -57.84 6.63 -1.06
C LEU A 13 -56.71 5.77 -1.63
N LEU A 14 -56.82 5.39 -2.91
CA LEU A 14 -55.79 4.62 -3.60
C LEU A 14 -54.49 5.42 -3.74
N GLN A 15 -54.58 6.71 -4.07
CA GLN A 15 -53.41 7.61 -4.13
C GLN A 15 -52.74 7.78 -2.77
N LEU A 16 -53.53 7.95 -1.69
CA LEU A 16 -53.00 8.04 -0.33
C LEU A 16 -52.34 6.73 0.12
N LEU A 17 -52.89 5.58 -0.24
CA LEU A 17 -52.26 4.28 0.03
C LEU A 17 -50.94 4.13 -0.73
N LEU A 18 -50.89 4.51 -2.01
CA LEU A 18 -49.67 4.50 -2.82
C LEU A 18 -48.59 5.39 -2.22
N LEU A 19 -48.95 6.58 -1.73
CA LEU A 19 -48.04 7.50 -1.04
C LEU A 19 -47.54 6.96 0.31
N ALA A 20 -48.34 6.16 1.02
CA ALA A 20 -47.94 5.53 2.28
C ALA A 20 -47.01 4.32 2.09
N ILE A 21 -47.03 3.68 0.91
CA ILE A 21 -46.17 2.53 0.57
C ILE A 21 -44.83 2.98 -0.03
N LEU A 22 -44.75 4.20 -0.57
CA LEU A 22 -43.49 4.75 -1.05
C LEU A 22 -42.56 5.01 0.14
N PRO A 23 -41.33 4.44 0.16
CA PRO A 23 -40.38 4.68 1.23
C PRO A 23 -40.07 6.18 1.31
N ASN A 24 -40.09 6.71 2.53
CA ASN A 24 -39.82 8.12 2.81
C ASN A 24 -38.46 8.51 2.20
N PRO A 25 -38.36 9.57 1.36
CA PRO A 25 -37.12 9.94 0.67
C PRO A 25 -36.03 10.44 1.61
N THR A 26 -36.29 10.52 2.91
CA THR A 26 -35.30 10.87 3.94
C THR A 26 -34.36 9.72 4.32
N THR A 27 -34.51 8.54 3.71
CA THR A 27 -33.55 7.43 3.83
C THR A 27 -32.70 7.28 2.56
N ILE A 28 -32.29 8.39 1.96
CA ILE A 28 -31.19 8.39 0.99
C ILE A 28 -29.90 8.24 1.81
N PHE A 29 -29.48 6.99 1.97
CA PHE A 29 -28.12 6.52 2.25
C PHE A 29 -27.21 7.54 2.96
N ALA A 30 -27.15 7.47 4.30
CA ALA A 30 -25.84 7.55 4.93
C ALA A 30 -25.07 6.30 4.49
N SER A 31 -24.53 6.34 3.25
CA SER A 31 -23.65 5.30 2.76
C SER A 31 -22.48 5.27 3.72
N LYS A 32 -22.32 4.17 4.46
CA LYS A 32 -21.01 3.84 5.04
C LYS A 32 -20.02 3.98 3.89
N HIS A 33 -19.00 4.83 4.05
CA HIS A 33 -17.99 5.01 3.02
C HIS A 33 -17.47 3.62 2.63
N LEU A 34 -17.52 3.27 1.34
CA LEU A 34 -17.09 1.95 0.85
C LEU A 34 -15.55 1.80 0.85
N GLY A 35 -14.83 2.68 1.54
CA GLY A 35 -13.39 2.80 1.49
C GLY A 35 -12.87 3.59 2.68
N PHE A 36 -11.58 3.87 2.67
CA PHE A 36 -10.88 4.51 3.77
C PHE A 36 -9.93 5.59 3.31
N SER A 37 -9.61 6.50 4.23
CA SER A 37 -8.62 7.55 4.04
C SER A 37 -7.36 7.21 4.84
N ILE A 38 -6.20 7.51 4.27
CA ILE A 38 -4.90 7.43 4.95
C ILE A 38 -4.19 8.76 4.75
N ASP A 39 -3.54 9.24 5.80
CA ASP A 39 -2.68 10.42 5.73
C ASP A 39 -1.35 10.08 5.05
N LEU A 40 -1.01 10.87 4.03
CA LEU A 40 0.29 10.80 3.36
C LEU A 40 1.21 11.87 3.92
N CYS A 41 2.40 11.46 4.35
CA CYS A 41 3.44 12.33 4.83
C CYS A 41 4.54 12.43 3.77
N HIS A 42 4.81 13.63 3.28
CA HIS A 42 5.96 13.84 2.40
C HIS A 42 7.25 13.51 3.16
N ARG A 43 8.22 12.84 2.50
CA ARG A 43 9.50 12.42 3.11
C ARG A 43 10.22 13.53 3.85
N ASP A 44 10.22 14.73 3.27
CA ASP A 44 10.92 15.89 3.80
C ASP A 44 10.08 16.74 4.79
N SER A 45 8.89 16.26 5.15
CA SER A 45 8.09 16.87 6.21
C SER A 45 8.76 16.69 7.57
N SER A 46 8.67 17.67 8.47
CA SER A 46 9.14 17.54 9.85
C SER A 46 8.44 16.43 10.66
N LEU A 47 7.33 15.89 10.15
CA LEU A 47 6.61 14.75 10.74
C LEU A 47 7.14 13.38 10.27
N SER A 48 7.99 13.36 9.25
CA SER A 48 8.57 12.14 8.68
C SER A 48 9.71 11.62 9.56
N PRO A 49 9.82 10.29 9.77
CA PRO A 49 10.97 9.69 10.47
C PRO A 49 12.28 9.84 9.68
N LEU A 50 12.21 10.27 8.43
CA LEU A 50 13.35 10.46 7.54
C LEU A 50 13.75 11.93 7.39
N TYR A 51 13.09 12.83 8.11
CA TYR A 51 13.38 14.25 8.07
C TYR A 51 14.81 14.54 8.54
N ASP A 52 15.58 15.24 7.70
CA ASP A 52 16.89 15.77 8.07
C ASP A 52 16.78 17.26 8.44
N PRO A 53 16.85 17.62 9.73
CA PRO A 53 16.73 19.01 10.19
C PRO A 53 17.95 19.87 9.78
N SER A 54 19.07 19.25 9.38
CA SER A 54 20.28 19.97 8.96
C SER A 54 20.19 20.46 7.50
N SER A 55 19.26 19.92 6.71
CA SER A 55 19.08 20.26 5.30
C SER A 55 18.33 21.59 5.11
N THR A 56 18.80 22.41 4.18
CA THR A 56 18.09 23.62 3.74
C THR A 56 17.00 23.31 2.71
N LEU A 57 16.04 24.22 2.53
CA LEU A 57 15.02 24.08 1.49
C LEU A 57 15.62 23.97 0.08
N ALA A 58 16.71 24.72 -0.19
CA ALA A 58 17.41 24.66 -1.46
C ALA A 58 18.05 23.27 -1.69
N GLN A 59 18.76 22.73 -0.69
CA GLN A 59 19.34 21.39 -0.77
C GLN A 59 18.28 20.31 -0.95
N ARG A 60 17.12 20.43 -0.29
CA ARG A 60 16.00 19.50 -0.49
C ARG A 60 15.45 19.56 -1.92
N ALA A 61 15.21 20.77 -2.45
CA ALA A 61 14.79 20.96 -3.83
C ALA A 61 15.83 20.44 -4.85
N GLU A 62 17.13 20.61 -4.56
CA GLU A 62 18.22 20.07 -5.37
C GLU A 62 18.26 18.55 -5.34
N GLN A 63 17.91 17.90 -4.23
CA GLN A 63 17.78 16.44 -4.15
C GLN A 63 16.58 15.92 -4.96
N GLU A 64 15.47 16.67 -5.03
CA GLU A 64 14.28 16.30 -5.83
C GLU A 64 14.47 16.45 -7.35
N ALA A 65 15.35 17.35 -7.79
CA ALA A 65 15.52 17.67 -9.21
C ALA A 65 16.05 16.49 -10.06
N PRO A 66 17.08 15.72 -9.67
CA PRO A 66 17.57 14.60 -10.48
C PRO A 66 16.53 13.48 -10.66
N PRO A 67 15.89 12.93 -9.61
CA PRO A 67 14.88 11.89 -9.77
C PRO A 67 13.67 12.35 -10.61
N SER A 68 13.23 13.60 -10.43
CA SER A 68 12.11 14.16 -11.21
C SER A 68 12.47 14.34 -12.69
N MET A 69 13.70 14.78 -13.00
CA MET A 69 14.21 14.83 -14.38
C MET A 69 14.39 13.44 -14.99
N LEU A 70 14.86 12.46 -14.21
CA LEU A 70 14.95 11.08 -14.64
C LEU A 70 13.55 10.51 -14.94
N ARG A 71 12.55 10.79 -14.10
CA ARG A 71 11.17 10.40 -14.33
C ARG A 71 10.62 11.03 -15.61
N SER A 72 10.81 12.33 -15.83
CA SER A 72 10.33 13.01 -17.03
C SER A 72 10.99 12.46 -18.30
N ARG A 73 12.30 12.20 -18.27
CA ARG A 73 13.04 11.52 -19.34
C ARG A 73 12.52 10.10 -19.58
N SER A 74 12.21 9.34 -18.53
CA SER A 74 11.67 7.98 -18.64
C SER A 74 10.28 7.96 -19.29
N ILE A 75 9.45 8.96 -19.00
CA ILE A 75 8.13 9.11 -19.61
C ILE A 75 8.32 9.48 -21.08
N ALA A 76 9.17 10.47 -21.37
CA ALA A 76 9.50 10.86 -22.74
C ALA A 76 10.13 9.72 -23.56
N SER A 77 10.95 8.87 -22.95
CA SER A 77 11.57 7.69 -23.57
C SER A 77 10.65 6.47 -23.67
N ARG A 78 9.42 6.52 -23.11
CA ARG A 78 8.37 5.57 -23.51
C ARG A 78 7.68 6.01 -24.80
N PHE A 79 7.71 7.32 -25.10
CA PHE A 79 7.14 7.90 -26.32
C PHE A 79 8.15 8.00 -27.47
N SER A 80 9.45 7.88 -27.18
CA SER A 80 10.53 7.70 -28.15
C SER A 80 11.08 6.28 -27.98
N ASN A 81 11.33 5.50 -29.02
CA ASN A 81 11.81 4.09 -28.92
C ASN A 81 13.25 3.94 -28.35
N THR A 82 13.62 4.66 -27.30
CA THR A 82 14.95 4.67 -26.69
C THR A 82 14.87 4.13 -25.26
N THR A 83 15.34 2.91 -25.05
CA THR A 83 15.52 2.32 -23.71
C THR A 83 16.64 3.03 -22.97
N SER A 84 16.31 4.12 -22.25
CA SER A 84 17.21 4.68 -21.24
C SER A 84 17.06 3.87 -19.95
N VAL A 85 18.13 3.15 -19.58
CA VAL A 85 18.27 2.58 -18.24
C VAL A 85 18.39 3.76 -17.30
N ILE A 86 17.36 3.96 -16.48
CA ILE A 86 17.22 5.09 -15.58
C ILE A 86 17.28 4.59 -14.16
N SER A 87 17.81 5.46 -13.32
CA SER A 87 18.41 5.11 -12.06
C SER A 87 17.56 5.47 -10.84
N SER A 88 17.13 4.51 -9.97
CA SER A 88 16.59 4.83 -8.64
C SER A 88 16.97 3.80 -7.55
N LEU A 89 17.85 4.21 -6.64
CA LEU A 89 18.05 3.61 -5.32
C LEU A 89 16.71 3.25 -4.63
N VAL A 90 16.57 2.03 -4.10
CA VAL A 90 15.45 1.67 -3.20
C VAL A 90 15.83 2.01 -1.78
N MET A 91 15.96 3.29 -1.56
CA MET A 91 16.01 3.94 -0.26
C MET A 91 15.03 5.07 -0.39
N ALA A 92 14.42 5.49 0.71
CA ALA A 92 13.44 6.54 0.61
C ALA A 92 14.01 7.76 -0.14
N GLY A 93 13.54 7.98 -1.35
CA GLY A 93 14.08 8.90 -2.32
C GLY A 93 13.40 10.27 -2.24
N PRO A 94 14.03 11.30 -2.80
CA PRO A 94 13.42 12.63 -2.93
C PRO A 94 12.08 12.54 -3.68
N GLY A 95 11.01 13.10 -3.12
CA GLY A 95 9.66 13.09 -3.71
C GLY A 95 8.76 11.89 -3.33
N GLU A 96 9.14 11.09 -2.35
CA GLU A 96 8.31 10.00 -1.83
C GLU A 96 7.30 10.45 -0.78
N PHE A 97 6.20 9.69 -0.72
CA PHE A 97 5.19 9.80 0.32
C PHE A 97 5.23 8.55 1.20
N LEU A 98 5.27 8.79 2.50
CA LEU A 98 5.15 7.78 3.53
C LEU A 98 3.72 7.73 4.05
N MET A 99 3.30 6.55 4.47
CA MET A 99 2.08 6.32 5.23
C MET A 99 2.39 5.58 6.53
N LYS A 100 1.53 5.75 7.51
CA LYS A 100 1.53 4.94 8.73
C LYS A 100 0.62 3.73 8.56
N LEU A 101 1.10 2.58 8.98
CA LEU A 101 0.30 1.36 9.10
C LEU A 101 0.81 0.55 10.29
N SER A 102 -0.02 -0.32 10.84
CA SER A 102 0.44 -1.30 11.84
C SER A 102 0.48 -2.69 11.23
N LEU A 103 1.47 -3.48 11.64
CA LEU A 103 1.75 -4.82 11.12
C LEU A 103 1.84 -5.82 12.28
N GLY A 104 1.29 -7.01 12.09
CA GLY A 104 1.44 -8.14 13.01
C GLY A 104 0.44 -8.22 14.17
N THR A 105 0.55 -9.28 14.96
CA THR A 105 -0.21 -9.49 16.21
C THR A 105 0.68 -10.00 17.34
N PRO A 106 1.01 -9.19 18.36
CA PRO A 106 0.53 -7.82 18.59
C PRO A 106 1.04 -6.84 17.53
N SER A 107 0.21 -5.84 17.22
CA SER A 107 0.49 -4.89 16.13
C SER A 107 1.56 -3.88 16.54
N SER A 108 2.52 -3.64 15.66
CA SER A 108 3.52 -2.56 15.81
C SER A 108 3.35 -1.54 14.69
N LEU A 109 3.59 -0.26 14.98
CA LEU A 109 3.47 0.84 14.00
C LEU A 109 4.70 0.90 13.10
N TYR A 110 4.47 0.99 11.79
CA TYR A 110 5.49 1.13 10.76
C TYR A 110 5.20 2.34 9.87
N TRP A 111 6.27 2.92 9.35
CA TRP A 111 6.21 3.85 8.24
C TRP A 111 6.55 3.10 6.96
N ALA A 112 5.67 3.20 5.97
CA ALA A 112 5.82 2.54 4.68
C ALA A 112 5.86 3.58 3.56
N ILE A 113 6.71 3.36 2.57
CA ILE A 113 6.74 4.16 1.33
C ILE A 113 5.60 3.68 0.43
N ILE A 114 4.89 4.61 -0.20
CA ILE A 114 3.91 4.27 -1.24
C ILE A 114 4.62 4.20 -2.58
N ASP A 115 4.92 2.97 -3.01
CA ASP A 115 5.44 2.69 -4.34
C ASP A 115 4.32 2.27 -5.29
N ALA A 116 3.84 3.22 -6.09
CA ALA A 116 2.85 2.94 -7.15
C ALA A 116 3.47 2.30 -8.41
N GLY A 117 4.79 2.07 -8.43
CA GLY A 117 5.55 1.52 -9.54
C GLY A 117 5.78 0.00 -9.47
N SER A 118 5.41 -0.65 -8.37
CA SER A 118 5.55 -2.10 -8.15
C SER A 118 4.23 -2.74 -7.69
N ASN A 119 4.17 -4.07 -7.70
CA ASN A 119 3.01 -4.84 -7.27
C ASN A 119 3.24 -5.65 -5.97
N LEU A 120 4.40 -5.49 -5.33
CA LEU A 120 4.78 -6.22 -4.12
C LEU A 120 4.81 -5.27 -2.92
N ILE A 121 4.02 -5.59 -1.90
CA ILE A 121 4.18 -5.02 -0.55
C ILE A 121 5.25 -5.83 0.16
N TRP A 122 6.27 -5.21 0.74
CA TRP A 122 7.31 -5.93 1.47
C TRP A 122 7.86 -5.11 2.64
N THR A 123 8.50 -5.80 3.57
CA THR A 123 9.26 -5.19 4.67
C THR A 123 10.48 -6.04 5.00
N THR A 124 11.53 -5.38 5.50
CA THR A 124 12.75 -6.03 5.97
C THR A 124 12.47 -6.78 7.27
N CYS A 125 12.77 -8.07 7.28
CA CYS A 125 12.51 -8.95 8.41
C CYS A 125 13.79 -9.33 9.16
N ARG A 126 13.68 -9.73 10.43
CA ARG A 126 14.83 -10.17 11.22
C ARG A 126 15.56 -11.34 10.58
N HIS A 127 16.86 -11.43 10.84
CA HIS A 127 17.82 -12.29 10.13
C HIS A 127 17.94 -11.86 8.66
N CYS A 128 18.51 -10.66 8.47
CA CYS A 128 18.66 -10.01 7.18
C CYS A 128 20.14 -9.81 6.85
N ASP A 129 20.55 -10.25 5.67
CA ASP A 129 21.91 -10.09 5.15
C ASP A 129 22.00 -8.79 4.36
N ASN A 130 23.01 -7.96 4.63
CA ASN A 130 23.28 -6.72 3.87
C ASN A 130 22.17 -5.64 3.93
N CYS A 131 21.25 -5.71 4.90
CA CYS A 131 20.11 -4.82 4.97
C CYS A 131 20.44 -3.54 5.76
N HIS A 132 20.28 -2.38 5.10
CA HIS A 132 20.58 -1.06 5.67
C HIS A 132 19.30 -0.28 6.01
N VAL A 133 18.57 -0.73 7.04
CA VAL A 133 17.29 -0.13 7.42
C VAL A 133 17.41 0.95 8.50
N LYS A 134 16.74 2.08 8.26
CA LYS A 134 16.53 3.16 9.25
C LYS A 134 15.26 2.98 10.08
N THR A 135 14.42 2.01 9.72
CA THR A 135 13.15 1.68 10.39
C THR A 135 13.27 0.35 11.13
N PRO A 136 12.38 0.07 12.11
CA PRO A 136 12.36 -1.22 12.78
C PRO A 136 12.14 -2.37 11.79
N MET A 137 12.90 -3.46 11.93
CA MET A 137 12.65 -4.70 11.20
C MET A 137 11.45 -5.43 11.80
N PHE A 138 10.67 -6.09 10.96
CA PHE A 138 9.61 -6.99 11.40
C PHE A 138 10.21 -8.33 11.89
N ASP A 139 9.69 -8.88 12.98
CA ASP A 139 10.07 -10.23 13.46
C ASP A 139 8.88 -11.18 13.25
N PRO A 140 8.92 -12.02 12.20
CA PRO A 140 7.86 -12.98 11.94
C PRO A 140 7.54 -13.90 13.13
N LEU A 141 8.53 -14.22 13.96
CA LEU A 141 8.36 -15.12 15.10
C LEU A 141 7.58 -14.48 16.27
N GLN A 142 7.46 -13.15 16.28
CA GLN A 142 6.73 -12.41 17.31
C GLN A 142 5.27 -12.15 16.93
N SER A 143 4.86 -12.46 15.70
CA SER A 143 3.50 -12.24 15.22
C SER A 143 2.72 -13.55 15.18
N SER A 144 1.64 -13.62 15.95
CA SER A 144 0.71 -14.76 15.95
C SER A 144 -0.14 -14.87 14.67
N THR A 145 -0.15 -13.83 13.82
CA THR A 145 -0.88 -13.82 12.55
C THR A 145 -0.01 -13.98 11.32
N TYR A 146 1.31 -14.03 11.50
CA TYR A 146 2.24 -14.39 10.44
C TYR A 146 2.00 -15.82 9.98
N LYS A 147 1.95 -16.04 8.66
CA LYS A 147 1.82 -17.37 8.07
C LYS A 147 2.64 -17.50 6.80
N ASN A 148 3.47 -18.53 6.74
CA ASN A 148 4.21 -18.87 5.53
C ASN A 148 3.27 -19.20 4.36
N ARG A 149 3.62 -18.75 3.15
CA ARG A 149 2.94 -19.24 1.94
C ARG A 149 3.63 -20.45 1.35
N ARG A 150 2.79 -21.38 0.91
CA ARG A 150 3.23 -22.46 0.03
C ARG A 150 3.53 -21.89 -1.36
N CYS A 151 4.57 -22.41 -1.98
CA CYS A 151 5.02 -21.99 -3.30
C CYS A 151 3.97 -22.27 -4.40
N SER A 152 3.13 -23.29 -4.22
CA SER A 152 2.10 -23.70 -5.18
C SER A 152 0.90 -22.73 -5.30
N THR A 153 1.03 -21.49 -4.84
CA THR A 153 -0.07 -20.53 -4.73
C THR A 153 0.02 -19.50 -5.85
N SER A 154 -1.12 -19.02 -6.35
CA SER A 154 -1.15 -18.11 -7.51
C SER A 154 -0.29 -16.87 -7.30
N PHE A 155 -0.27 -16.33 -6.09
CA PHE A 155 0.55 -15.17 -5.71
C PHE A 155 2.06 -15.38 -5.97
N CYS A 156 2.57 -16.59 -5.75
CA CYS A 156 3.97 -16.90 -6.02
C CYS A 156 4.25 -16.91 -7.53
N THR A 157 3.35 -17.53 -8.30
CA THR A 157 3.49 -17.67 -9.75
C THR A 157 3.30 -16.35 -10.52
N GLU A 158 2.67 -15.34 -9.89
CA GLU A 158 2.51 -13.99 -10.45
C GLU A 158 3.79 -13.15 -10.34
N LEU A 159 4.73 -13.53 -9.48
CA LEU A 159 6.02 -12.85 -9.37
C LEU A 159 6.92 -13.26 -10.52
N TYR A 160 7.60 -12.27 -11.13
CA TYR A 160 8.44 -12.50 -12.31
C TYR A 160 9.65 -13.40 -12.00
N ASP A 161 10.36 -13.15 -10.92
CA ASP A 161 11.51 -13.96 -10.46
C ASP A 161 11.17 -14.58 -9.11
N HIS A 162 10.72 -15.84 -9.15
CA HIS A 162 10.38 -16.64 -7.97
C HIS A 162 10.99 -18.04 -8.03
N ARG A 163 11.24 -18.62 -6.86
CA ARG A 163 11.79 -19.98 -6.69
C ARG A 163 11.13 -20.67 -5.51
N CYS A 164 10.95 -21.97 -5.60
CA CYS A 164 10.47 -22.77 -4.48
C CYS A 164 11.63 -23.40 -3.72
N THR A 165 11.64 -23.26 -2.39
CA THR A 165 12.56 -24.02 -1.53
C THR A 165 12.10 -25.47 -1.38
N SER A 166 12.97 -26.33 -0.82
CA SER A 166 12.60 -27.71 -0.43
C SER A 166 11.41 -27.74 0.54
N ASP A 167 11.31 -26.72 1.40
CA ASP A 167 10.24 -26.56 2.39
C ASP A 167 8.97 -25.95 1.79
N GLN A 168 8.89 -25.87 0.46
CA GLN A 168 7.76 -25.32 -0.29
C GLN A 168 7.49 -23.84 0.02
N LEU A 169 8.50 -23.07 0.41
CA LEU A 169 8.38 -21.61 0.55
C LEU A 169 8.59 -20.93 -0.81
N CYS A 170 7.90 -19.82 -1.03
CA CYS A 170 8.06 -19.00 -2.23
C CYS A 170 9.14 -17.94 -1.98
N CYS A 171 10.36 -18.20 -2.46
CA CYS A 171 11.38 -17.17 -2.52
C CYS A 171 11.12 -16.27 -3.72
N PHE A 172 11.29 -14.97 -3.53
CA PHE A 172 11.21 -14.00 -4.61
C PHE A 172 12.48 -13.15 -4.67
N ARG A 173 12.72 -12.62 -5.86
CA ARG A 173 13.74 -11.63 -6.11
C ARG A 173 13.09 -10.48 -6.85
N TYR A 174 13.19 -9.29 -6.27
CA TYR A 174 12.54 -8.11 -6.81
C TYR A 174 13.60 -7.06 -7.14
N SER A 175 13.89 -6.93 -8.43
CA SER A 175 14.87 -5.97 -8.92
C SER A 175 14.17 -4.64 -9.24
N TYR A 176 14.64 -3.58 -8.62
CA TYR A 176 14.27 -2.22 -8.92
C TYR A 176 15.24 -1.63 -9.94
N ARG A 177 14.86 -0.49 -10.51
CA ARG A 177 15.68 0.21 -11.51
C ARG A 177 16.99 0.66 -10.84
N GLU A 178 18.14 0.20 -11.33
CA GLU A 178 19.54 0.31 -10.79
C GLU A 178 20.15 -0.92 -10.12
N ASN A 179 19.62 -2.11 -10.37
CA ASN A 179 20.18 -3.31 -9.74
C ASN A 179 20.10 -3.27 -8.20
N SER A 180 19.32 -2.33 -7.64
CA SER A 180 18.82 -2.46 -6.27
C SER A 180 17.90 -3.67 -6.27
N GLU A 181 18.25 -4.66 -5.48
CA GLU A 181 17.57 -5.95 -5.47
C GLU A 181 17.20 -6.30 -4.04
N VAL A 182 15.98 -6.77 -3.86
CA VAL A 182 15.54 -7.34 -2.60
C VAL A 182 15.19 -8.80 -2.80
N GLU A 183 15.66 -9.65 -1.90
CA GLU A 183 15.34 -11.07 -1.88
C GLU A 183 14.63 -11.43 -0.58
N GLY A 184 13.62 -12.28 -0.68
CA GLY A 184 12.80 -12.61 0.47
C GLY A 184 11.92 -13.83 0.25
N VAL A 185 11.03 -14.06 1.20
CA VAL A 185 9.99 -15.08 1.15
C VAL A 185 8.61 -14.42 1.15
N LEU A 186 7.70 -14.95 0.34
CA LEU A 186 6.33 -14.47 0.29
C LEU A 186 5.49 -15.08 1.42
N ASP A 187 4.84 -14.24 2.21
CA ASP A 187 4.12 -14.62 3.42
C ASP A 187 2.78 -13.90 3.55
N PHE A 188 2.00 -14.28 4.56
CA PHE A 188 0.81 -13.55 4.99
C PHE A 188 1.03 -12.84 6.31
N GLU A 189 0.45 -11.66 6.41
CA GLU A 189 0.32 -10.94 7.68
C GLU A 189 -0.99 -10.14 7.75
N MET A 190 -1.25 -9.59 8.92
CA MET A 190 -2.29 -8.62 9.20
C MET A 190 -1.74 -7.20 9.10
N LEU A 191 -2.45 -6.35 8.35
CA LEU A 191 -2.25 -4.91 8.33
C LEU A 191 -3.42 -4.21 9.03
N LEU A 192 -3.10 -3.14 9.76
CA LEU A 192 -4.08 -2.24 10.32
C LEU A 192 -3.79 -0.82 9.84
N PHE A 193 -4.83 -0.16 9.34
CA PHE A 193 -4.76 1.23 8.89
C PHE A 193 -5.61 2.09 9.81
N ASP A 194 -5.01 3.16 10.33
CA ASP A 194 -5.74 4.18 11.07
C ASP A 194 -6.34 5.17 10.07
N ASN A 195 -7.66 5.32 10.08
CA ASN A 195 -8.36 6.26 9.20
C ASN A 195 -8.79 7.55 9.93
N GLY A 196 -8.28 7.78 11.15
CA GLY A 196 -8.55 8.94 11.99
C GLY A 196 -9.83 8.83 12.84
N ALA A 197 -10.75 7.93 12.50
CA ALA A 197 -11.98 7.68 13.25
C ALA A 197 -12.09 6.22 13.75
N ASP A 198 -11.56 5.27 12.98
CA ASP A 198 -11.60 3.84 13.19
C ASP A 198 -10.27 3.19 12.73
N THR A 199 -10.00 1.99 13.22
CA THR A 199 -8.92 1.14 12.72
C THR A 199 -9.47 0.08 11.77
N ILE A 200 -8.95 0.07 10.54
CA ILE A 200 -9.33 -0.91 9.52
C ILE A 200 -8.34 -2.05 9.53
N LYS A 201 -8.85 -3.24 9.80
CA LYS A 201 -8.08 -4.48 9.86
C LYS A 201 -8.19 -5.24 8.54
N HIS A 202 -7.06 -5.55 7.93
CA HIS A 202 -6.96 -6.43 6.78
C HIS A 202 -6.09 -7.63 7.13
N GLU A 203 -6.71 -8.81 7.17
CA GLU A 203 -6.02 -10.07 7.47
C GLU A 203 -5.64 -10.80 6.18
N GLY A 204 -4.55 -11.58 6.24
CA GLY A 204 -4.13 -12.40 5.10
C GLY A 204 -3.63 -11.57 3.92
N ILE A 205 -3.04 -10.40 4.20
CA ILE A 205 -2.35 -9.63 3.18
C ILE A 205 -1.07 -10.37 2.80
N VAL A 206 -0.92 -10.63 1.50
CA VAL A 206 0.32 -11.16 0.94
C VAL A 206 1.38 -10.07 1.01
N PHE A 207 2.52 -10.38 1.62
CA PHE A 207 3.66 -9.46 1.66
C PHE A 207 4.97 -10.22 1.54
N GLY A 208 6.03 -9.53 1.15
CA GLY A 208 7.38 -10.05 1.12
C GLY A 208 8.11 -9.83 2.44
N SER A 209 8.56 -10.92 3.07
CA SER A 209 9.54 -10.93 4.15
C SER A 209 10.94 -10.86 3.55
N VAL A 210 11.53 -9.66 3.47
CA VAL A 210 12.85 -9.45 2.87
C VAL A 210 13.96 -9.84 3.85
N HIS A 211 14.90 -10.63 3.36
CA HIS A 211 16.05 -11.16 4.11
C HIS A 211 17.40 -10.81 3.48
N ARG A 212 17.41 -10.18 2.30
CA ARG A 212 18.61 -9.62 1.70
C ARG A 212 18.26 -8.38 0.89
N GLU A 213 19.07 -7.35 1.05
CA GLU A 213 18.99 -6.13 0.24
C GLU A 213 20.36 -5.90 -0.38
N ASP A 214 20.44 -5.93 -1.70
CA ASP A 214 21.65 -5.62 -2.44
C ASP A 214 21.49 -4.27 -3.10
N ASN A 215 22.32 -3.34 -2.65
CA ASN A 215 22.31 -1.97 -3.13
C ASN A 215 23.72 -1.57 -3.57
N PRO A 216 23.99 -1.44 -4.88
CA PRO A 216 25.34 -1.23 -5.40
C PRO A 216 26.04 0.05 -4.89
N ASP A 217 25.29 1.04 -4.38
CA ASP A 217 25.84 2.32 -3.89
C ASP A 217 25.91 2.45 -2.35
N SER A 218 25.45 1.46 -1.57
CA SER A 218 25.63 1.48 -0.10
C SER A 218 27.08 1.21 0.35
N ALA A 219 27.97 0.90 -0.61
CA ALA A 219 29.40 0.65 -0.37
C ALA A 219 30.26 1.92 -0.31
N LEU A 220 29.68 3.12 -0.44
CA LEU A 220 30.41 4.38 -0.28
C LEU A 220 30.26 4.91 1.15
N PRO A 221 31.39 5.10 1.88
CA PRO A 221 31.42 5.50 3.28
C PRO A 221 30.93 6.93 3.53
#